data_AF-A0AA51IL96-F1
#
_entry.id   AF-A0AA51IL96-F1
#
_cell.length_a   1.000
_cell.length_b   1.000
_cell.length_c   1.000
_cell.angle_alpha   90.00
_cell.angle_beta   90.00
_cell.angle_gamma   90.00
#
_symmetry.space_group_name_H-M   'P 1'
#
loop_
_entity.id
_entity.type
_entity.pdbx_description
1 polymer ?
#
loop_
_entity_poly.entity_id
_entity_poly.type
_entity_poly.pdbx_seq_one_letter_code
_entity_poly.pdbx_strand_id
1 'polypeptide(L)'
;GHRLVDKEGIINPKAFYNYLSAWATNDALAYGASQGNLKPQPQRWIHSPEDVNLEIKKSSPLIYTQLPFYLSGLSDTDSIKNLIMSVRELC
;
A
#
# COMPACT_ATOMS: atom_id res chain seq x y z
N GLY A 1 4.21 -15.56 21.17
CA GLY A 1 4.68 -15.56 19.77
C GLY A 1 4.56 -14.15 19.19
N HIS A 2 5.44 -13.79 18.28
CA HIS A 2 5.37 -12.49 17.59
C HIS A 2 4.23 -12.53 16.57
N ARG A 3 3.17 -11.74 16.78
CA ARG A 3 2.09 -11.60 15.80
C ARG A 3 2.53 -10.63 14.71
N LEU A 4 2.20 -10.95 13.45
CA LEU A 4 2.45 -10.06 12.30
C LEU A 4 1.50 -8.84 12.34
N VAL A 5 0.27 -9.09 12.79
CA VAL A 5 -0.80 -8.11 12.99
C VAL A 5 -1.36 -8.27 14.40
N ASP A 6 -1.51 -7.17 15.14
CA ASP A 6 -2.03 -7.20 16.50
C ASP A 6 -3.55 -7.47 16.56
N LYS A 7 -4.18 -7.28 17.72
CA LYS A 7 -5.61 -7.56 17.90
C LYS A 7 -6.49 -6.40 17.40
N GLU A 8 -5.90 -5.22 17.21
CA GLU A 8 -6.52 -4.01 16.65
C GLU A 8 -6.40 -3.94 15.13
N GLY A 9 -5.67 -4.85 14.50
CA GLY A 9 -5.47 -4.88 13.05
C GLY A 9 -4.25 -4.08 12.58
N ILE A 10 -3.38 -3.64 13.50
CA ILE A 10 -2.18 -2.89 13.15
C ILE A 10 -1.03 -3.85 12.84
N ILE A 11 -0.41 -3.67 11.69
CA ILE A 11 0.78 -4.39 11.27
C ILE A 11 1.96 -3.98 12.16
N ASN A 12 2.79 -4.94 12.58
CA ASN A 12 3.96 -4.67 13.42
C ASN A 12 4.86 -3.56 12.83
N PRO A 13 4.96 -2.37 13.47
CA PRO A 13 5.66 -1.23 12.90
C PRO A 13 7.16 -1.48 12.69
N LYS A 14 7.78 -2.32 13.52
CA LYS A 14 9.22 -2.60 13.46
C LYS A 14 9.64 -3.36 12.20
N ALA A 15 8.71 -4.14 11.63
CA ALA A 15 8.94 -5.01 10.48
C ALA A 15 8.12 -4.61 9.24
N PHE A 16 7.36 -3.51 9.31
CA PHE A 16 6.47 -3.05 8.25
C PHE A 16 7.13 -3.03 6.86
N TYR A 17 8.32 -2.43 6.74
CA TYR A 17 9.04 -2.35 5.47
C TYR A 17 9.67 -3.67 5.00
N ASN A 18 9.88 -4.64 5.89
CA ASN A 18 10.20 -6.01 5.47
C ASN A 18 8.97 -6.65 4.85
N TYR A 19 7.81 -6.54 5.51
CA TYR A 19 6.56 -7.12 5.04
C TYR A 19 6.08 -6.49 3.73
N LEU A 20 6.24 -5.17 3.57
CA LEU A 20 5.93 -4.47 2.33
C LEU A 20 6.76 -5.00 1.16
N SER A 21 8.05 -5.26 1.38
CA SER A 21 8.94 -5.83 0.36
C SER A 21 8.47 -7.22 -0.06
N ALA A 22 8.13 -8.07 0.92
CA ALA A 22 7.60 -9.40 0.67
C ALA A 22 6.25 -9.36 -0.07
N TRP A 23 5.29 -8.58 0.42
CA TRP A 23 3.96 -8.50 -0.17
C TRP A 23 3.99 -7.97 -1.61
N ALA A 24 4.60 -6.81 -1.84
CA ALA A 24 4.55 -6.14 -3.15
C ALA A 24 5.20 -6.95 -4.29
N THR A 25 6.05 -7.94 -3.95
CA THR A 25 6.82 -8.71 -4.94
C THR A 25 6.40 -10.18 -5.04
N ASN A 26 5.71 -10.72 -4.04
CA ASN A 26 5.19 -12.09 -4.04
C ASN A 26 3.68 -12.15 -4.30
N ASP A 27 2.95 -11.06 -4.09
CA ASP A 27 1.51 -10.94 -4.40
C ASP A 27 1.27 -9.87 -5.48
N ALA A 28 1.77 -10.16 -6.69
CA ALA A 28 1.69 -9.24 -7.82
C ALA A 28 0.23 -8.92 -8.23
N LEU A 29 -0.71 -9.86 -8.00
CA LEU A 29 -2.12 -9.66 -8.33
C LEU A 29 -2.77 -8.65 -7.37
N ALA A 30 -2.61 -8.82 -6.05
CA ALA A 30 -3.16 -7.86 -5.10
C ALA A 30 -2.50 -6.48 -5.25
N TYR A 31 -1.18 -6.44 -5.45
CA TYR A 31 -0.48 -5.17 -5.66
C TYR A 31 -0.92 -4.46 -6.95
N GLY A 32 -1.08 -5.21 -8.05
CA GLY A 32 -1.59 -4.65 -9.31
C GLY A 32 -3.02 -4.15 -9.18
N ALA A 33 -3.90 -4.91 -8.54
CA ALA A 33 -5.29 -4.55 -8.33
C ALA A 33 -5.47 -3.33 -7.42
N SER A 34 -4.59 -3.13 -6.43
CA SER A 34 -4.66 -1.99 -5.51
C SER A 34 -4.35 -0.65 -6.18
N GLN A 35 -3.63 -0.68 -7.32
CA GLN A 35 -3.14 0.51 -8.03
C GLN A 35 -2.38 1.49 -7.13
N GLY A 36 -1.69 0.99 -6.09
CA GLY A 36 -1.10 1.82 -5.04
C GLY A 36 0.17 2.60 -5.42
N ASN A 37 0.80 2.27 -6.55
CA ASN A 37 1.96 2.94 -7.15
C ASN A 37 3.04 3.38 -6.12
N LEU A 38 3.55 2.43 -5.33
CA LEU A 38 4.46 2.71 -4.21
C LEU A 38 5.80 3.28 -4.71
N LYS A 39 6.24 4.42 -4.14
CA LYS A 39 7.55 5.02 -4.42
C LYS A 39 8.33 5.35 -3.13
N PRO A 40 9.65 5.09 -3.09
CA PRO A 40 10.42 4.35 -4.08
C PRO A 40 9.89 2.91 -4.24
N GLN A 41 10.20 2.26 -5.36
CA GLN A 41 9.70 0.90 -5.59
C GLN A 41 10.14 0.00 -4.44
N PRO A 42 9.24 -0.84 -3.88
CA PRO A 42 9.62 -1.78 -2.85
C PRO A 42 10.79 -2.66 -3.29
N GLN A 43 11.69 -2.95 -2.36
CA GLN A 43 12.82 -3.81 -2.58
C GLN A 43 12.35 -5.18 -3.05
N ARG A 44 12.87 -5.65 -4.18
CA ARG A 44 12.50 -6.95 -4.73
C ARG A 44 13.05 -8.08 -3.87
N TRP A 45 12.18 -8.98 -3.45
CA TRP A 45 12.52 -10.24 -2.78
C TRP A 45 11.48 -11.31 -3.14
N ILE A 46 11.87 -12.33 -3.88
CA ILE A 46 10.95 -13.42 -4.25
C ILE A 46 11.21 -14.58 -3.32
N HIS A 47 10.16 -15.07 -2.67
CA HIS A 47 10.23 -16.23 -1.81
C HIS A 47 10.57 -17.48 -2.62
N SER A 48 11.54 -18.25 -2.13
CA SER A 48 11.88 -19.58 -2.61
C SER A 48 11.88 -20.53 -1.41
N PRO A 49 11.22 -21.70 -1.51
CA PRO A 49 11.27 -22.73 -0.46
C PRO A 49 12.68 -23.22 -0.15
N GLU A 50 13.61 -23.07 -1.10
CA GLU A 50 15.01 -23.47 -1.00
C GLU A 50 15.90 -22.41 -0.33
N ASP A 51 15.39 -21.19 -0.08
CA ASP A 51 16.15 -20.12 0.58
C ASP A 51 16.29 -20.37 2.09
N VAL A 52 17.49 -20.78 2.49
CA VAL A 52 17.84 -21.07 3.88
C VAL A 52 18.19 -19.82 4.70
N ASN A 53 18.53 -18.70 4.04
CA ASN A 53 18.98 -17.48 4.73
C ASN A 53 17.79 -16.65 5.24
N LEU A 54 16.61 -16.79 4.63
CA LEU A 54 15.34 -16.16 5.02
C LEU A 54 15.46 -14.64 5.27
N GLU A 55 16.38 -13.99 4.56
CA GLU A 55 16.70 -12.58 4.77
C GLU A 55 15.86 -11.69 3.85
N ILE A 56 14.84 -11.07 4.42
CA ILE A 56 14.03 -10.07 3.72
C ILE A 56 14.63 -8.69 3.96
N LYS A 57 15.21 -8.08 2.93
CA LYS A 57 15.73 -6.71 3.01
C LYS A 57 14.57 -5.71 3.21
N LYS A 58 14.80 -4.67 4.02
CA LYS A 58 13.84 -3.57 4.22
C LYS A 58 13.77 -2.70 2.98
N SER A 59 12.55 -2.36 2.56
CA SER A 59 12.32 -1.27 1.62
C SER A 59 12.62 0.08 2.27
N SER A 60 13.04 1.05 1.46
CA SER A 60 13.13 2.45 1.90
C SER A 60 11.75 2.99 2.30
N PRO A 61 11.69 3.98 3.21
CA PRO A 61 10.44 4.65 3.53
C PRO A 61 9.72 5.18 2.29
N LEU A 62 8.40 4.99 2.23
CA LEU A 62 7.60 5.48 1.12
C LEU A 62 7.50 7.01 1.19
N ILE A 63 7.68 7.63 0.03
CA ILE A 63 7.46 9.07 -0.18
C ILE A 63 6.18 9.34 -0.98
N TYR A 64 5.63 8.30 -1.62
CA TYR A 64 4.40 8.41 -2.40
C TYR A 64 3.66 7.07 -2.49
N THR A 65 2.34 7.17 -2.44
CA THR A 65 1.37 6.13 -2.78
C THR A 65 0.06 6.81 -3.16
N GLN A 66 -0.86 6.07 -3.78
CA GLN A 66 -2.14 6.60 -4.24
C GLN A 66 -3.29 5.65 -3.89
N LEU A 67 -4.50 6.20 -3.79
CA LEU A 67 -5.74 5.46 -3.57
C LEU A 67 -6.71 5.80 -4.72
N PRO A 68 -7.08 4.83 -5.57
CA PRO A 68 -7.98 5.09 -6.68
C PRO A 68 -9.44 5.17 -6.20
N PHE A 69 -10.17 6.17 -6.69
CA PHE A 69 -11.62 6.31 -6.48
C PHE A 69 -12.31 6.66 -7.81
N TYR A 70 -13.52 6.16 -7.99
CA TYR A 70 -14.40 6.56 -9.09
C TYR A 70 -15.45 7.54 -8.58
N LEU A 71 -15.69 8.57 -9.36
CA LEU A 71 -16.73 9.57 -9.09
C LEU A 71 -17.91 9.32 -10.02
N SER A 72 -19.11 9.56 -9.52
CA SER A 72 -20.36 9.35 -10.27
C SER A 72 -21.36 10.46 -9.98
N GLY A 73 -22.28 10.71 -10.91
CA GLY A 73 -23.39 11.66 -10.69
C GLY A 73 -23.00 13.13 -10.73
N LEU A 74 -21.86 13.47 -11.36
CA LEU A 74 -21.43 14.84 -11.56
C LEU A 74 -21.96 15.35 -12.91
N SER A 75 -23.12 15.99 -12.89
CA SER A 75 -23.82 16.48 -14.10
C SER A 75 -23.62 17.96 -14.39
N ASP A 76 -23.23 18.75 -13.39
CA ASP A 76 -23.16 20.21 -13.46
C ASP A 76 -21.97 20.77 -12.67
N THR A 77 -21.62 22.03 -12.96
CA THR A 77 -20.46 22.71 -12.36
C THR A 77 -20.55 22.83 -10.84
N ASP A 78 -21.74 23.02 -10.28
CA ASP A 78 -21.91 23.18 -8.83
C ASP A 78 -21.67 21.86 -8.11
N SER A 79 -22.18 20.74 -8.66
CA SER A 79 -21.90 19.40 -8.14
C SER A 79 -20.40 19.07 -8.12
N ILE A 80 -19.67 19.45 -9.18
CA ILE A 80 -18.21 19.27 -9.28
C ILE A 80 -17.49 20.13 -8.24
N LYS A 81 -17.88 21.41 -8.11
CA LYS A 81 -17.28 22.34 -7.16
C LYS A 81 -17.45 21.86 -5.72
N ASN A 82 -18.66 21.44 -5.36
CA ASN A 82 -18.98 20.95 -4.02
C ASN A 82 -18.15 19.70 -3.69
N LEU A 83 -18.08 18.74 -4.62
CA LEU A 83 -17.25 17.54 -4.42
C LEU A 83 -15.79 17.89 -4.19
N ILE A 84 -15.20 18.75 -5.02
CA ILE A 84 -13.79 19.16 -4.87
C ILE A 84 -13.57 19.82 -3.51
N MET A 85 -14.50 20.68 -3.07
CA MET A 85 -14.42 21.33 -1.76
C MET A 85 -14.48 20.29 -0.62
N SER A 86 -15.42 19.35 -0.66
CA SER A 86 -15.53 18.31 0.37
C SER A 86 -14.30 17.40 0.43
N VAL A 87 -13.73 17.01 -0.71
CA VAL A 87 -12.50 16.19 -0.73
C VAL A 87 -11.30 16.97 -0.17
N ARG A 88 -11.19 18.27 -0.48
CA ARG A 88 -10.13 19.13 0.06
C ARG A 88 -10.27 19.44 1.54
N GLU A 89 -11.48 19.38 2.09
CA GLU A 89 -11.72 19.57 3.52
C GLU A 89 -11.38 18.31 4.33
N LEU A 90 -11.59 17.13 3.73
CA LEU A 90 -11.29 15.85 4.36
C LEU A 90 -9.78 15.55 4.44
N CYS A 91 -9.01 15.96 3.43
CA CYS A 91 -7.58 15.69 3.29
C CYS A 91 -6.72 16.84 3.82
#